data_AF-A0A7C7S5J6-F1
#
_entry.id   AF-A0A7C7S5J6-F1
#
_cell.length_a   1.000
_cell.length_b   1.000
_cell.length_c   1.000
_cell.angle_alpha   90.00
_cell.angle_beta   90.00
_cell.angle_gamma   90.00
#
_symmetry.space_group_name_H-M   'P 1'
#
loop_
_entity.id
_entity.type
_entity.pdbx_description
1 polymer ?
#
loop_
_entity_poly.entity_id
_entity_poly.type
_entity_poly.pdbx_seq_one_letter_code
_entity_poly.pdbx_strand_id
1 'polypeptide(L)'
;MATLADLARSHTDLDEAEVAHLQDLVSIWGLLADLSFADLLLYGRRRGDPEAALILLGHVRPTTGTTLYRADLVGRSFESRRRPLVAEAFSSGSTTSGTVNVGADRDV
;
A
#
# COMPACT_ATOMS: atom_id res chain seq x y z
N MET A 1 -17.32 2.69 -3.51
CA MET A 1 -15.84 2.76 -3.46
C MET A 1 -15.49 2.96 -2.00
N ALA A 2 -14.71 2.05 -1.39
CA ALA A 2 -14.37 2.14 0.02
C ALA A 2 -13.29 3.21 0.22
N THR A 3 -13.41 4.04 1.25
CA THR A 3 -12.37 5.02 1.57
C THR A 3 -11.20 4.34 2.30
N LEU A 4 -10.04 5.02 2.37
CA LEU A 4 -8.90 4.56 3.17
C LEU A 4 -9.33 4.25 4.61
N ALA A 5 -10.14 5.12 5.21
CA ALA A 5 -10.62 4.95 6.58
C ALA A 5 -11.54 3.72 6.72
N ASP A 6 -12.44 3.46 5.76
CA ASP A 6 -13.31 2.29 5.79
C ASP A 6 -12.49 0.99 5.68
N LEU A 7 -11.50 0.97 4.79
CA LEU A 7 -10.62 -0.18 4.60
C LEU A 7 -9.72 -0.41 5.81
N ALA A 8 -9.12 0.63 6.39
CA ALA A 8 -8.29 0.53 7.57
C ALA A 8 -9.08 -0.05 8.75
N ARG A 9 -10.25 0.53 9.07
CA ARG A 9 -11.11 0.04 10.17
C ARG A 9 -11.56 -1.42 9.98
N SER A 10 -11.72 -1.87 8.75
CA SER A 10 -12.21 -3.23 8.45
C SER A 10 -11.10 -4.29 8.45
N HIS A 11 -9.86 -3.90 8.13
CA HIS A 11 -8.78 -4.84 7.81
C HIS A 11 -7.51 -4.68 8.64
N THR A 12 -7.39 -3.64 9.47
CA THR A 12 -6.24 -3.39 10.34
C THR A 12 -6.68 -3.12 11.79
N ASP A 13 -5.71 -3.00 12.69
CA ASP A 13 -5.93 -2.63 14.09
C ASP A 13 -5.50 -1.17 14.36
N LEU A 14 -5.64 -0.30 13.34
CA LEU A 14 -5.26 1.10 13.46
C LEU A 14 -6.32 1.90 14.21
N ASP A 15 -5.87 2.78 15.09
CA ASP A 15 -6.77 3.73 15.77
C ASP A 15 -7.13 4.93 14.89
N GLU A 16 -8.01 5.80 15.37
CA GLU A 16 -8.48 6.96 14.62
C GLU A 16 -7.37 7.97 14.30
N ALA A 17 -6.42 8.18 15.22
CA ALA A 17 -5.32 9.10 15.02
C ALA A 17 -4.32 8.55 13.99
N GLU A 18 -4.06 7.25 14.01
CA GLU A 18 -3.22 6.56 13.03
C GLU A 18 -3.86 6.58 11.64
N VAL A 19 -5.17 6.37 11.54
CA VAL A 19 -5.90 6.50 10.26
C VAL A 19 -5.83 7.93 9.73
N ALA A 20 -6.06 8.94 10.57
CA ALA A 20 -5.94 10.34 10.17
C ALA A 20 -4.53 10.67 9.66
N HIS A 21 -3.50 10.18 10.35
CA HIS A 21 -2.11 10.35 9.92
C HIS A 21 -1.84 9.75 8.53
N LEU A 22 -2.37 8.56 8.23
CA LEU A 22 -2.25 7.95 6.91
C LEU A 22 -3.02 8.73 5.83
N GLN A 23 -4.16 9.32 6.16
CA GLN A 23 -4.91 10.18 5.23
C GLN A 23 -4.11 11.44 4.88
N ASP A 24 -3.56 12.11 5.89
CA ASP A 24 -2.71 13.29 5.70
C ASP A 24 -1.48 12.95 4.86
N LEU A 25 -0.84 11.81 5.15
CA LEU A 25 0.31 11.31 4.40
C LEU A 25 -0.03 11.08 2.91
N VAL A 26 -1.14 10.39 2.63
CA VAL A 26 -1.58 10.11 1.26
C VAL A 26 -1.98 11.40 0.52
N SER A 27 -2.48 12.42 1.23
CA SER A 27 -2.88 13.70 0.61
C SER A 27 -1.71 14.44 -0.06
N ILE A 28 -0.47 14.23 0.42
CA ILE A 28 0.74 14.90 -0.09
C ILE A 28 1.56 14.02 -1.04
N TRP A 29 1.19 12.74 -1.20
CA TRP A 29 1.95 11.78 -1.99
C TRP A 29 1.97 12.05 -3.49
N GLY A 30 1.08 12.89 -4.02
CA GLY A 30 1.09 13.27 -5.43
C GLY A 30 2.44 13.83 -5.87
N LEU A 31 2.99 14.80 -5.12
CA LEU A 31 4.30 15.38 -5.40
C LEU A 31 5.42 14.35 -5.28
N LEU A 32 5.34 13.45 -4.28
CA LEU A 32 6.34 12.41 -4.06
C LEU A 32 6.35 11.40 -5.22
N ALA A 33 5.17 11.00 -5.70
CA ALA A 33 5.03 10.10 -6.85
C ALA A 33 5.63 10.73 -8.11
N ASP A 34 5.35 12.02 -8.35
CA ASP A 34 5.86 12.76 -9.50
C ASP A 34 7.38 12.90 -9.50
N LEU A 35 7.97 13.25 -8.35
CA LEU A 35 9.44 13.36 -8.19
C LEU A 35 10.15 12.01 -8.28
N SER A 36 9.46 10.93 -7.91
CA SER A 36 10.01 9.56 -7.97
C SER A 36 9.78 8.89 -9.33
N PHE A 37 8.95 9.48 -10.20
CA PHE A 37 8.45 8.85 -11.44
C PHE A 37 7.85 7.45 -11.19
N ALA A 38 7.18 7.26 -10.05
CA ALA A 38 6.79 5.93 -9.57
C ALA A 38 5.41 5.91 -8.91
N ASP A 39 4.74 4.76 -9.00
CA ASP A 39 3.54 4.48 -8.20
C ASP A 39 3.89 4.33 -6.72
N LEU A 40 3.05 4.94 -5.87
CA LEU A 40 3.11 4.77 -4.43
C LEU A 40 1.92 3.95 -3.97
N LEU A 41 2.20 2.89 -3.21
CA LEU A 41 1.22 1.94 -2.72
C LEU A 41 1.25 1.94 -1.19
N LEU A 42 0.10 2.21 -0.57
CA LEU A 42 -0.06 2.12 0.88
C LEU A 42 -0.66 0.76 1.23
N TYR A 43 0.11 -0.09 1.92
CA TYR A 43 -0.38 -1.34 2.48
C TYR A 43 -0.69 -1.19 3.97
N GLY A 44 -1.66 -1.96 4.43
CA GLY A 44 -1.96 -2.19 5.85
C GLY A 44 -2.00 -3.68 6.16
N ARG A 45 -1.88 -4.04 7.44
CA ARG A 45 -2.17 -5.38 7.97
C ARG A 45 -2.55 -5.30 9.45
N ARG A 46 -3.10 -6.40 9.98
CA ARG A 46 -3.29 -6.57 11.42
C ARG A 46 -1.95 -6.73 12.14
N ARG A 47 -1.89 -6.27 13.39
CA ARG A 47 -0.69 -6.35 14.23
C ARG A 47 -0.54 -7.76 14.81
N GLY A 48 0.69 -8.14 15.14
CA GLY A 48 0.98 -9.37 15.88
C GLY A 48 0.92 -10.67 15.08
N ASP A 49 0.52 -10.63 13.80
CA ASP A 49 0.54 -11.79 12.90
C ASP A 49 1.39 -11.50 11.65
N PRO A 50 2.60 -12.09 11.53
CA PRO A 50 3.46 -11.94 10.36
C PRO A 50 2.83 -12.44 9.04
N GLU A 51 1.91 -13.41 9.13
CA GLU A 51 1.24 -14.02 7.99
C GLU A 51 -0.09 -13.34 7.66
N ALA A 52 -0.48 -12.31 8.42
CA ALA A 52 -1.70 -11.55 8.16
C ALA A 52 -1.71 -10.99 6.73
N ALA A 53 -2.86 -11.13 6.07
CA ALA A 53 -3.04 -10.62 4.72
C ALA A 53 -2.78 -9.10 4.67
N LEU A 54 -2.11 -8.68 3.59
CA LEU A 54 -1.81 -7.29 3.30
C LEU A 54 -2.97 -6.69 2.51
N ILE A 55 -3.60 -5.63 3.03
CA ILE A 55 -4.65 -4.89 2.34
C ILE A 55 -4.04 -3.65 1.68
N LEU A 56 -4.38 -3.38 0.41
CA LEU A 56 -3.99 -2.11 -0.22
C LEU A 56 -4.99 -1.01 0.18
N LEU A 57 -4.53 -0.05 0.96
CA LEU A 57 -5.34 1.06 1.49
C LEU A 57 -5.34 2.30 0.58
N GLY A 58 -4.32 2.44 -0.27
CA GLY A 58 -4.19 3.58 -1.17
C GLY A 58 -3.20 3.31 -2.30
N HIS A 59 -3.42 3.99 -3.43
CA HIS A 59 -2.56 3.97 -4.61
C HIS A 59 -2.50 5.37 -5.20
N VAL A 60 -1.32 5.95 -5.27
CA VAL A 60 -1.05 7.24 -5.93
C VAL A 60 -0.20 6.99 -7.16
N ARG A 61 -0.64 7.52 -8.30
CA ARG A 61 0.02 7.37 -9.61
C ARG A 61 0.75 8.66 -9.98
N PRO A 62 1.95 8.58 -10.57
CA PRO A 62 2.64 9.76 -11.06
C PRO A 62 1.88 10.35 -12.26
N THR A 63 1.86 11.67 -12.36
CA THR A 63 1.39 12.44 -13.52
C THR A 63 2.51 12.67 -14.54
N THR A 64 3.76 12.47 -14.14
CA THR A 64 4.98 12.70 -14.93
C THR A 64 5.49 11.47 -15.69
N GLY A 65 4.84 10.31 -15.60
CA GLY A 65 5.34 9.07 -16.18
C GLY A 65 4.28 7.98 -16.34
N THR A 66 4.70 6.81 -16.85
CA THR A 66 3.81 5.66 -17.01
C THR A 66 3.62 4.95 -15.67
N THR A 67 2.37 4.77 -15.24
CA THR A 67 2.03 3.90 -14.12
C THR A 67 2.33 2.43 -14.43
N LEU A 68 2.86 1.74 -13.43
CA LEU A 68 3.10 0.31 -13.43
C LEU A 68 1.77 -0.45 -13.29
N TYR A 69 0.90 -0.08 -12.34
CA TYR A 69 -0.37 -0.78 -12.06
C TYR A 69 -1.55 0.02 -12.63
N ARG A 70 -2.17 -0.46 -13.70
CA ARG A 70 -3.31 0.23 -14.33
C ARG A 70 -4.63 -0.11 -13.64
N ALA A 71 -4.73 -1.33 -13.15
CA ALA A 71 -5.81 -1.83 -12.33
C ALA A 71 -6.08 -0.96 -11.10
N ASP A 72 -7.35 -0.84 -10.70
CA ASP A 72 -7.67 -0.35 -9.37
C ASP A 72 -7.51 -1.50 -8.37
N LEU A 73 -6.45 -1.41 -7.57
CA LEU A 73 -6.10 -2.44 -6.59
C LEU A 73 -6.53 -2.06 -5.17
N VAL A 74 -7.08 -0.86 -4.96
CA VAL A 74 -7.44 -0.39 -3.62
C VAL A 74 -8.56 -1.27 -3.04
N GLY A 75 -8.38 -1.73 -1.81
CA GLY A 75 -9.26 -2.68 -1.16
C GLY A 75 -8.98 -4.15 -1.47
N ARG A 76 -8.00 -4.47 -2.34
CA ARG A 76 -7.59 -5.85 -2.56
C ARG A 76 -6.66 -6.35 -1.45
N SER A 77 -6.92 -7.55 -0.96
CA SER A 77 -6.03 -8.27 -0.05
C SER A 77 -5.06 -9.16 -0.82
N PHE A 78 -3.82 -9.21 -0.35
CA PHE A 78 -2.74 -10.02 -0.88
C PHE A 78 -2.12 -10.84 0.24
N GLU A 79 -1.77 -12.08 -0.06
CA GLU A 79 -0.99 -12.91 0.86
C GLU A 79 0.41 -12.32 1.03
N SER A 80 0.93 -12.32 2.27
CA SER A 80 2.26 -11.78 2.60
C SER A 80 3.37 -12.35 1.72
N ARG A 81 3.33 -13.66 1.43
CA ARG A 81 4.29 -14.34 0.54
C ARG A 81 4.33 -13.79 -0.90
N ARG A 82 3.25 -13.17 -1.39
CA ARG A 82 3.21 -12.55 -2.73
C ARG A 82 3.77 -11.13 -2.74
N ARG A 83 4.03 -10.55 -1.57
CA ARG A 83 4.60 -9.21 -1.36
C ARG A 83 5.74 -9.27 -0.32
N PRO A 84 6.81 -10.04 -0.60
CA PRO A 84 7.83 -10.36 0.41
C PRO A 84 8.50 -9.12 1.01
N LEU A 85 8.84 -8.11 0.20
CA LEU A 85 9.47 -6.88 0.69
C LEU A 85 8.55 -6.06 1.60
N VAL A 86 7.23 -6.07 1.33
CA VAL A 86 6.25 -5.37 2.18
C VAL A 86 6.11 -6.10 3.50
N ALA A 87 5.98 -7.43 3.47
CA ALA A 87 5.91 -8.26 4.67
C ALA A 87 7.19 -8.12 5.53
N GLU A 88 8.37 -8.06 4.91
CA GLU A 88 9.64 -7.83 5.57
C GLU A 88 9.71 -6.45 6.23
N ALA A 89 9.29 -5.39 5.54
CA ALA A 89 9.27 -4.04 6.10
C ALA A 89 8.36 -3.96 7.34
N PHE A 90 7.17 -4.57 7.30
CA PHE A 90 6.29 -4.62 8.47
C PHE A 90 6.85 -5.46 9.63
N SER A 91 7.62 -6.52 9.35
CA SER A 91 8.16 -7.41 10.39
C SER A 91 9.45 -6.87 11.01
N SER A 92 10.28 -6.19 10.22
CA SER A 92 11.55 -5.59 10.67
C SER A 92 11.40 -4.18 11.23
N GLY A 93 10.31 -3.47 10.90
CA GLY A 93 10.13 -2.06 11.24
C GLY A 93 11.16 -1.13 10.58
N SER A 94 11.83 -1.61 9.53
CA SER A 94 12.91 -0.92 8.84
C SER A 94 12.61 -0.80 7.34
N THR A 95 13.27 0.14 6.66
CA THR A 95 13.15 0.28 5.21
C THR A 95 13.81 -0.90 4.50
N THR A 96 13.06 -1.56 3.61
CA THR A 96 13.54 -2.65 2.76
C THR A 96 13.57 -2.20 1.29
N SER A 97 14.55 -2.69 0.52
CA SER A 97 14.67 -2.46 -0.92
C SER A 97 15.02 -3.75 -1.66
N GLY A 98 14.54 -3.90 -2.89
CA GLY A 98 14.77 -5.09 -3.70
C GLY A 98 13.93 -5.11 -4.96
N THR A 99 14.03 -6.20 -5.71
CA THR A 99 13.25 -6.42 -6.94
C THR A 99 11.99 -7.20 -6.63
N VAL A 100 10.85 -6.72 -7.15
CA VAL A 100 9.57 -7.42 -7.05
C VAL A 100 9.11 -7.89 -8.41
N ASN A 101 8.52 -9.08 -8.47
CA ASN A 101 7.80 -9.50 -9.66
C ASN A 101 6.42 -8.83 -9.66
N VAL A 102 6.18 -7.99 -10.65
CA VAL A 102 4.96 -7.17 -10.77
C VAL A 102 3.69 -8.04 -10.90
N GLY A 103 3.85 -9.30 -11.33
CA GLY A 103 2.77 -10.27 -11.42
C GLY A 103 1.70 -9.91 -12.45
N ALA A 104 0.65 -10.74 -12.55
CA ALA A 104 -0.45 -10.54 -13.49
C ALA A 104 -1.46 -9.45 -13.08
N ASP A 105 -1.38 -8.96 -11.83
CA ASP A 105 -2.28 -7.95 -11.26
C ASP A 105 -2.07 -6.53 -11.84
N ARG A 106 -1.29 -6.43 -12.92
CA ARG A 106 -0.87 -5.16 -13.52
C ARG A 106 -1.95 -4.52 -14.41
N ASP A 107 -2.67 -5.37 -15.14
CA ASP A 107 -3.56 -4.98 -16.23
C ASP A 107 -5.03 -5.41 -16.00
N VAL A 108 -5.35 -6.07 -14.88
CA VAL A 108 -6.69 -6.64 -14.59
C VAL A 108 -7.52 -5.74 -13.69
#